data_AF-A0A6V8DFS7-F1
#
_entry.id   AF-A0A6V8DFS7-F1
#
_cell.length_a   1.000
_cell.length_b   1.000
_cell.length_c   1.000
_cell.angle_alpha   90.00
_cell.angle_beta   90.00
_cell.angle_gamma   90.00
#
_symmetry.space_group_name_H-M   'P 1'
#
loop_
_entity.id
_entity.type
_entity.pdbx_description
1 polymer ?
#
loop_
_entity_poly.entity_id
_entity_poly.type
_entity_poly.pdbx_seq_one_letter_code
_entity_poly.pdbx_strand_id
1 'polypeptide(L)'
;HYVMGGVRVDPLTQESSVPGLYACGEVASGLHGANRLGGNSLSDLIVFGKRAGEHAAQRARNLAPPPIDEDEVKAAIATML
;
A
#
# COMPACT_ATOMS: atom_id res chain seq x y z
N HIS A 1 20.85 11.41 -1.70
CA HIS A 1 21.05 9.96 -1.91
C HIS A 1 19.86 9.16 -1.41
N TYR A 2 19.25 9.55 -0.28
CA TYR A 2 18.01 8.97 0.21
C TYR A 2 16.96 10.07 0.39
N VAL A 3 15.68 9.79 0.11
CA VAL A 3 14.56 10.71 0.33
C VAL A 3 13.82 10.31 1.60
N MET A 4 13.78 11.20 2.59
CA MET A 4 13.05 10.95 3.86
C MET A 4 11.57 11.37 3.80
N GLY A 5 11.20 12.17 2.80
CA GLY A 5 9.81 12.49 2.49
C GLY A 5 9.12 11.33 1.77
N GLY A 6 7.83 11.47 1.48
CA GLY A 6 7.06 10.41 0.83
C GLY A 6 5.59 10.43 1.23
N VAL A 7 4.91 9.32 0.96
CA VAL A 7 3.52 9.09 1.37
C VAL A 7 3.46 9.04 2.89
N ARG A 8 2.60 9.87 3.49
CA ARG A 8 2.32 9.80 4.93
C ARG A 8 1.53 8.53 5.21
N VAL A 9 2.02 7.72 6.14
CA VAL A 9 1.41 6.46 6.53
C VAL A 9 1.19 6.38 8.04
N ASP A 10 0.25 5.54 8.44
CA ASP A 10 0.10 5.13 9.83
C ASP A 10 1.30 4.27 10.27
N PRO A 11 1.93 4.55 11.42
CA PRO A 11 3.19 3.90 11.83
C PRO A 11 3.05 2.41 12.18
N LEU A 12 1.84 1.93 12.44
CA LEU A 12 1.60 0.52 12.78
C LEU A 12 1.19 -0.28 11.56
N THR A 13 0.27 0.27 10.77
CA THR A 13 -0.37 -0.43 9.65
C THR A 13 0.28 -0.16 8.29
N GLN A 14 0.97 0.97 8.17
CA GLN A 14 1.48 1.51 6.91
C GLN A 14 0.39 1.92 5.91
N GLU A 15 -0.85 2.07 6.36
CA GLU A 15 -1.94 2.61 5.55
C GLU A 15 -1.76 4.11 5.34
N SER A 16 -1.98 4.57 4.12
CA SER A 16 -1.98 6.00 3.78
C SER A 16 -3.29 6.67 4.21
N SER A 17 -3.42 7.98 3.92
CA SER A 17 -4.71 8.67 4.08
C SER A 17 -5.78 8.22 3.07
N VAL A 18 -5.40 7.47 2.03
CA VAL A 18 -6.33 6.85 1.09
C VAL A 18 -6.66 5.44 1.61
N PRO A 19 -7.93 5.15 1.97
CA PRO A 19 -8.30 3.87 2.54
C PRO A 19 -7.95 2.68 1.63
N GLY A 20 -7.23 1.71 2.18
CA GLY A 20 -6.76 0.52 1.47
C GLY A 20 -5.53 0.72 0.58
N LEU A 21 -4.95 1.91 0.54
CA LEU A 21 -3.65 2.17 -0.08
C LEU A 21 -2.57 2.15 0.98
N TYR A 22 -1.58 1.26 0.82
CA TYR A 22 -0.45 1.10 1.73
C TYR A 22 0.85 1.51 1.04
N ALA A 23 1.81 2.00 1.81
CA ALA A 23 3.14 2.36 1.31
C ALA A 23 4.22 2.02 2.34
N CYS A 24 5.40 1.59 1.89
CA CYS A 24 6.51 1.22 2.76
C CYS A 24 7.86 1.41 2.06
N GLY A 25 8.95 1.51 2.83
CA GLY A 25 10.29 1.77 2.30
C GLY A 25 10.50 3.25 1.94
N GLU A 26 11.40 3.53 0.99
CA GLU A 26 11.81 4.90 0.66
C GLU A 26 10.67 5.78 0.11
N VAL A 27 9.58 5.20 -0.39
CA VAL A 27 8.40 5.96 -0.83
C VAL A 27 7.52 6.43 0.34
N ALA A 28 7.67 5.87 1.53
CA ALA A 28 6.89 6.21 2.72
C ALA A 28 7.64 7.20 3.63
N SER A 29 6.90 8.02 4.38
CA SER A 29 7.47 9.01 5.30
C SER A 29 7.06 8.78 6.75
N GLY A 30 7.86 9.32 7.68
CA GLY A 30 7.57 9.35 9.12
C GLY A 30 8.65 8.73 10.00
N LEU A 31 9.35 7.70 9.51
CA LEU A 31 10.36 6.97 10.28
C LEU A 31 11.63 7.79 10.56
N HIS A 32 12.16 8.42 9.51
CA HIS A 32 13.51 9.01 9.52
C HIS A 32 13.55 10.48 9.98
N GLY A 33 12.40 11.11 10.20
CA GLY A 33 12.32 12.54 10.51
C GLY A 33 13.04 13.41 9.47
N ALA A 34 13.79 14.42 9.92
CA ALA A 34 14.54 15.31 9.05
C ALA A 34 15.83 14.70 8.47
N ASN A 35 16.34 13.62 9.07
CA ASN A 35 17.59 13.00 8.64
C ASN A 35 17.63 11.51 8.97
N ARG A 36 17.81 10.68 7.94
CA ARG A 36 17.99 9.24 8.10
C ARG A 36 19.31 8.93 8.80
N LEU A 37 19.26 8.16 9.88
CA LEU A 37 20.45 7.57 10.50
C LEU A 37 20.99 6.43 9.61
N GLY A 38 22.31 6.44 9.37
CA GLY A 38 22.98 5.45 8.52
C GLY A 38 22.72 4.00 8.97
N GLY A 39 22.57 3.09 8.00
CA GLY A 39 22.31 1.67 8.25
C GLY A 39 20.83 1.28 8.40
N ASN A 40 19.92 2.23 8.58
CA ASN A 40 18.53 1.91 8.90
C ASN A 40 17.63 1.62 7.68
N SER A 41 18.06 1.85 6.44
CA SER A 41 17.18 1.65 5.27
C SER A 41 16.81 0.20 4.99
N LEU A 42 17.70 -0.76 5.25
CA LEU A 42 17.35 -2.18 5.05
C LEU A 42 16.35 -2.66 6.11
N SER A 43 16.54 -2.22 7.36
CA SER A 43 15.61 -2.50 8.45
C SER A 43 14.24 -1.87 8.20
N ASP A 44 14.21 -0.65 7.65
CA ASP A 44 12.99 0.01 7.21
C ASP A 44 12.21 -0.86 6.21
N LEU A 45 12.86 -1.26 5.12
CA LEU A 45 12.25 -2.09 4.07
C LEU A 45 11.65 -3.39 4.64
N ILE A 46 12.39 -4.12 5.47
CA ILE A 46 11.95 -5.43 5.96
C ILE A 46 10.84 -5.29 7.01
N VAL A 47 10.97 -4.36 7.96
CA VAL A 47 10.02 -4.20 9.06
C VAL A 47 8.71 -3.61 8.57
N PHE A 48 8.77 -2.49 7.85
CA PHE A 48 7.58 -1.77 7.41
C PHE A 48 6.96 -2.42 6.17
N GLY A 49 7.77 -3.06 5.31
CA GLY A 49 7.24 -3.89 4.22
C GLY A 49 6.42 -5.08 4.72
N LYS A 50 6.89 -5.78 5.76
CA LYS A 50 6.11 -6.86 6.41
C LYS A 50 4.78 -6.33 6.96
N ARG A 51 4.80 -5.22 7.69
CA ARG A 51 3.58 -4.59 8.24
C ARG A 51 2.58 -4.22 7.14
N ALA A 52 3.04 -3.49 6.12
CA ALA A 52 2.20 -3.11 4.98
C ALA A 52 1.57 -4.33 4.30
N GLY A 53 2.36 -5.38 4.06
CA GLY A 53 1.88 -6.62 3.45
C GLY A 53 0.85 -7.36 4.29
N GLU A 54 1.08 -7.51 5.60
CA GLU A 54 0.17 -8.20 6.52
C GLU A 54 -1.18 -7.47 6.62
N HIS A 55 -1.15 -6.15 6.76
CA HIS A 55 -2.36 -5.33 6.85
C HIS A 55 -3.11 -5.24 5.51
N ALA A 56 -2.40 -5.07 4.39
CA ALA A 56 -3.02 -5.08 3.06
C ALA A 56 -3.71 -6.43 2.77
N ALA A 57 -3.05 -7.55 3.08
CA ALA A 57 -3.62 -8.88 2.90
C ALA A 57 -4.83 -9.13 3.82
N GLN A 58 -4.78 -8.67 5.07
CA GLN A 58 -5.91 -8.76 5.99
C GLN A 58 -7.10 -7.94 5.48
N ARG A 59 -6.86 -6.71 5.01
CA ARG A 59 -7.92 -5.88 4.41
C ARG A 59 -8.52 -6.55 3.18
N ALA A 60 -7.69 -7.04 2.26
CA ALA A 60 -8.15 -7.70 1.04
C ALA A 60 -9.06 -8.90 1.32
N ARG A 61 -8.75 -9.71 2.34
CA ARG A 61 -9.61 -10.83 2.77
C ARG A 61 -10.98 -10.41 3.31
N ASN A 62 -11.08 -9.19 3.84
CA ASN A 62 -12.30 -8.68 4.46
C ASN A 62 -13.13 -7.80 3.51
N LEU A 63 -12.64 -7.54 2.29
CA LEU A 63 -13.39 -6.80 1.29
C LEU A 63 -14.40 -7.73 0.62
N ALA A 64 -15.65 -7.29 0.56
CA ALA A 64 -16.60 -7.91 -0.34
C ALA A 64 -16.12 -7.70 -1.79
N PRO A 65 -16.28 -8.68 -2.69
CA PRO A 65 -16.07 -8.46 -4.11
C PRO A 65 -16.89 -7.25 -4.55
N PRO A 66 -16.34 -6.37 -5.41
CA PRO A 66 -17.16 -5.33 -5.99
C PRO A 66 -18.33 -5.99 -6.76
N PRO A 67 -19.51 -5.36 -6.77
CA PRO A 67 -20.62 -5.86 -7.57
C PRO A 67 -20.18 -5.92 -9.03
N ILE A 68 -20.45 -7.06 -9.67
CA ILE A 68 -20.20 -7.24 -11.10
C ILE A 68 -21.50 -6.88 -11.81
N ASP A 69 -21.43 -5.92 -12.74
CA ASP A 69 -22.54 -5.62 -13.64
C ASP A 69 -22.57 -6.64 -14.78
N GLU A 70 -23.51 -7.58 -14.69
CA GLU A 70 -23.69 -8.65 -15.68
C GLU A 70 -24.00 -8.10 -17.09
N ASP A 71 -24.60 -6.92 -17.20
CA ASP A 71 -24.92 -6.32 -18.49
C ASP A 71 -23.68 -5.68 -19.12
N GLU A 72 -22.79 -5.06 -18.33
CA GLU A 72 -21.45 -4.65 -18.81
C GLU A 72 -20.64 -5.86 -19.30
N VAL A 73 -20.67 -6.98 -18.56
CA VAL A 73 -19.99 -8.22 -18.94
C VAL A 73 -20.52 -8.75 -20.27
N LYS A 74 -21.85 -8.83 -20.44
CA LYS A 74 -22.47 -9.26 -21.71
C LYS A 74 -22.11 -8.33 -22.86
N ALA A 75 -22.13 -7.01 -22.65
CA ALA A 75 -21.79 -6.03 -23.67
C ALA A 75 -20.32 -6.16 -24.12
N ALA A 76 -19.40 -6.38 -23.19
CA ALA A 76 -17.99 -6.61 -23.51
C ALA A 76 -17.79 -7.90 -24.32
N ILE A 77 -18.46 -9.00 -23.94
CA ILE A 77 -18.43 -10.27 -24.68
C ILE A 77 -18.96 -10.08 -26.10
N ALA A 78 -20.08 -9.37 -26.27
CA ALA A 78 -20.68 -9.11 -27.57
C ALA A 78 -19.80 -8.22 -28.48
N THR A 79 -18.91 -7.42 -27.91
CA THR A 79 -17.98 -6.56 -28.68
C THR A 79 -16.72 -7.33 -29.14
N MET A 80 -16.40 -8.45 -28.49
CA MET A 80 -15.25 -9.31 -28.83
C MET A 80 -15.57 -10.37 -29.89
N LEU A 81 -16.85 -10.65 -30.13
CA LEU A 81 -17.35 -11.57 -31.16
C LEU A 81 -17.70 -10.81 -32.44
#